data_AF-A0A0E0KWB5-F1
#
_entry.id   AF-A0A0E0KWB5-F1
#
_cell.length_a   1.000
_cell.length_b   1.000
_cell.length_c   1.000
_cell.angle_alpha   90.00
_cell.angle_beta   90.00
_cell.angle_gamma   90.00
#
_symmetry.space_group_name_H-M   'P 1'
#
loop_
_entity.id
_entity.type
_entity.pdbx_description
1 polymer ?
#
loop_
_entity_poly.entity_id
_entity_poly.type
_entity_poly.pdbx_seq_one_letter_code
_entity_poly.pdbx_strand_id
1 'polypeptide(L)'
;MATSSAYPPPPPYYRFYKDYENDPSSAPEPPPPVDGPYQLFGATYTIDVVLPSLEDQGVRQLYPKSPDIGAEDPEQRASAPYFGASRYFSGETITAIATLIHMLKNQIQRWKQAIEDIKQRREEAQKLLGESLLILDGNQPSLPAM
;
A
#
# COMPACT_ATOMS: atom_id res chain seq x y z
N MET A 1 7.33 -14.18 14.69
CA MET A 1 6.02 -14.50 15.28
C MET A 1 4.98 -13.73 14.49
N ALA A 2 4.16 -14.41 13.68
CA ALA A 2 3.07 -13.77 12.95
C ALA A 2 1.90 -13.59 13.90
N THR A 3 1.58 -12.35 14.26
CA THR A 3 0.35 -12.03 15.00
C THR A 3 -0.81 -12.19 14.04
N SER A 4 -1.40 -13.38 14.01
CA SER A 4 -2.63 -13.67 13.28
C SER A 4 -3.78 -12.88 13.93
N SER A 5 -4.28 -11.84 13.28
CA SER A 5 -5.53 -11.17 13.64
C SER A 5 -6.64 -11.61 12.68
N ALA A 6 -7.86 -11.80 13.21
CA ALA A 6 -9.02 -12.19 12.41
C ALA A 6 -9.52 -11.07 11.47
N TYR A 7 -9.11 -9.82 11.74
CA TYR A 7 -9.51 -8.64 10.98
C TYR A 7 -8.27 -7.88 10.47
N PRO A 8 -8.36 -7.27 9.28
CA PRO A 8 -7.28 -6.44 8.78
C PRO A 8 -7.10 -5.19 9.66
N PRO A 9 -5.88 -4.63 9.72
CA PRO A 9 -5.66 -3.34 10.35
C PRO A 9 -6.46 -2.24 9.62
N PRO A 10 -6.81 -1.14 10.31
CA PRO A 10 -7.52 -0.04 9.69
C PRO A 10 -6.69 0.57 8.54
N PRO A 11 -7.33 1.11 7.49
CA PRO A 11 -6.64 1.77 6.40
C PRO A 11 -5.72 2.88 6.91
N PRO A 12 -4.47 3.01 6.42
CA PRO A 12 -3.46 3.92 6.98
C PRO A 12 -3.86 5.40 6.98
N TYR A 13 -4.87 5.77 6.20
CA TYR A 13 -5.45 7.11 6.15
C TYR A 13 -6.02 7.60 7.49
N TYR A 14 -6.30 6.70 8.45
CA TYR A 14 -6.71 7.10 9.80
C TYR A 14 -5.69 8.06 10.47
N ARG A 15 -4.42 8.01 10.05
CA ARG A 15 -3.34 8.87 10.58
C ARG A 15 -3.47 10.34 10.23
N PHE A 16 -4.34 10.70 9.28
CA PHE A 16 -4.59 12.08 8.89
C PHE A 16 -5.58 12.80 9.80
N TYR A 17 -6.35 12.07 10.62
CA TYR A 17 -7.38 12.62 11.51
C TYR A 17 -6.87 12.90 12.93
N LYS A 18 -5.75 13.62 13.06
CA LYS A 18 -5.12 13.84 14.37
C LYS A 18 -5.71 15.03 15.14
N ASP A 19 -5.92 16.13 14.45
CA ASP A 19 -6.19 17.42 15.08
C ASP A 19 -7.60 17.96 14.74
N TYR A 20 -8.53 17.09 14.34
CA TYR A 20 -9.89 17.49 13.92
C TYR A 20 -10.62 18.34 14.98
N GLU A 21 -10.40 18.06 16.26
CA GLU A 21 -10.97 18.83 17.36
C GLU A 21 -10.45 20.29 17.42
N ASN A 22 -9.24 20.53 16.92
CA ASN A 22 -8.57 21.84 16.94
C ASN A 22 -8.62 22.54 15.56
N ASP A 23 -8.59 21.77 14.48
CA ASP A 23 -8.65 22.23 13.09
C ASP A 23 -9.55 21.29 12.28
N PRO A 24 -10.85 21.62 12.13
CA PRO A 24 -11.79 20.85 11.32
C PRO A 24 -11.38 20.72 9.85
N SER A 25 -10.50 21.59 9.33
CA SER A 25 -9.99 21.56 7.96
C SER A 25 -8.79 20.62 7.78
N SER A 26 -8.24 20.07 8.88
CA SER A 26 -7.11 19.12 8.85
C SER A 26 -7.52 17.74 8.30
N ALA A 27 -8.81 17.40 8.41
CA ALA A 27 -9.34 16.15 7.87
C ALA A 27 -9.39 16.21 6.33
N PRO A 28 -8.86 15.18 5.63
CA PRO A 28 -8.99 15.13 4.19
C PRO A 28 -10.47 15.04 3.79
N GLU A 29 -10.81 15.73 2.71
CA GLU A 29 -12.14 15.64 2.11
C GLU A 29 -12.45 14.19 1.71
N PRO A 30 -13.73 13.76 1.80
CA PRO A 30 -14.12 12.44 1.36
C PRO A 30 -13.74 12.25 -0.12
N PRO A 31 -13.36 11.03 -0.54
CA PRO A 31 -13.09 10.76 -1.94
C PRO A 31 -14.34 11.08 -2.78
N PRO A 32 -14.15 11.51 -4.04
CA PRO A 32 -15.28 11.77 -4.92
C PRO A 32 -16.13 10.50 -5.10
N PRO A 33 -17.44 10.64 -5.35
CA PRO A 33 -18.29 9.51 -5.72
C PRO A 33 -17.64 8.71 -6.85
N VAL A 34 -17.67 7.38 -6.73
CA VAL A 34 -17.18 6.50 -7.79
C VAL A 34 -18.14 6.65 -8.97
N ASP A 35 -17.63 6.73 -10.20
CA ASP A 35 -18.48 6.65 -11.39
C ASP A 35 -18.51 5.20 -11.90
N GLY A 36 -19.70 4.71 -12.23
CA GLY A 36 -19.89 3.39 -12.84
C GLY A 36 -20.16 2.23 -11.86
N PRO A 37 -20.08 0.98 -12.34
CA PRO A 37 -20.44 -0.19 -11.55
C PRO A 37 -19.41 -0.45 -10.44
N TYR A 38 -19.86 -0.54 -9.19
CA TYR A 38 -19.06 -0.89 -8.02
C TYR A 38 -19.45 -2.26 -7.46
N GLN A 39 -18.47 -2.98 -6.92
CA GLN A 39 -18.67 -4.28 -6.30
C GLN A 39 -18.97 -4.10 -4.81
N LEU A 40 -20.15 -4.53 -4.35
CA LEU A 40 -20.51 -4.54 -2.93
C LEU A 40 -20.96 -5.94 -2.54
N PHE A 41 -20.27 -6.55 -1.56
CA PHE A 41 -20.55 -7.91 -1.06
C PHE A 41 -20.67 -8.99 -2.16
N GLY A 42 -19.90 -8.87 -3.25
CA GLY A 42 -19.95 -9.85 -4.35
C GLY A 42 -21.08 -9.65 -5.36
N ALA A 43 -21.91 -8.60 -5.23
CA ALA A 43 -22.81 -8.14 -6.29
C ALA A 43 -22.34 -6.81 -6.91
N THR A 44 -22.57 -6.64 -8.22
CA THR A 44 -22.24 -5.43 -8.98
C THR A 44 -23.42 -4.47 -8.90
N TYR A 45 -23.18 -3.26 -8.42
CA TYR A 45 -24.17 -2.19 -8.26
C TYR A 45 -23.78 -1.02 -9.14
N THR A 46 -24.75 -0.34 -9.74
CA THR A 46 -24.56 0.91 -10.48
C THR A 46 -25.10 2.07 -9.66
N ILE A 47 -24.47 3.24 -9.78
CA ILE A 47 -24.84 4.44 -9.02
C ILE A 47 -26.02 5.18 -9.67
N ASP A 48 -26.35 4.84 -10.92
CA ASP A 48 -27.52 5.33 -11.66
C ASP A 48 -28.81 4.65 -11.18
N VAL A 49 -29.12 4.71 -9.89
CA VAL A 49 -30.47 4.43 -9.41
C VAL A 49 -31.27 5.72 -9.53
N VAL A 50 -31.72 6.03 -10.75
CA VAL A 50 -32.75 7.06 -10.97
C VAL A 50 -34.05 6.49 -10.40
N LEU A 51 -34.32 6.76 -9.13
CA LEU A 51 -35.62 6.49 -8.54
C LEU A 51 -36.63 7.39 -9.27
N PRO A 52 -37.71 6.85 -9.87
CA PRO A 52 -38.74 7.68 -10.47
C PRO A 52 -39.29 8.63 -9.40
N SER A 53 -39.65 9.86 -9.75
CA SER A 53 -40.14 10.80 -8.75
C SER A 53 -41.43 10.25 -8.11
N LEU A 54 -41.71 10.65 -6.86
CA LEU A 54 -42.94 10.21 -6.19
C LEU A 54 -44.20 10.60 -6.99
N GLU A 55 -44.16 11.73 -7.68
CA GLU A 55 -45.23 12.19 -8.57
C GLU A 55 -45.40 11.26 -9.78
N ASP A 56 -44.30 10.80 -10.38
CA ASP A 56 -44.30 9.82 -11.49
C ASP A 56 -44.80 8.43 -11.04
N GLN A 57 -44.64 8.12 -9.76
CA GLN A 57 -45.18 6.90 -9.12
C GLN A 57 -46.63 7.08 -8.62
N GLY A 58 -47.26 8.24 -8.89
CA GLY A 58 -48.64 8.52 -8.50
C GLY A 58 -48.85 8.93 -7.04
N VAL A 59 -47.76 9.18 -6.31
CA VAL A 59 -47.79 9.63 -4.91
C VAL A 59 -47.85 11.16 -4.88
N ARG A 60 -48.99 11.71 -4.45
CA ARG A 60 -49.17 13.16 -4.30
C ARG A 60 -48.36 13.67 -3.10
N GLN A 61 -47.52 14.65 -3.36
CA GLN A 61 -46.80 15.39 -2.32
C GLN A 61 -47.80 16.24 -1.50
N LEU A 62 -47.82 16.06 -0.18
CA LEU A 62 -48.74 16.76 0.74
C LEU A 62 -48.16 18.05 1.35
N TYR A 63 -46.88 18.34 1.10
CA TYR A 63 -46.19 19.53 1.59
C TYR A 63 -45.55 20.30 0.43
N PRO A 64 -45.39 21.62 0.52
CA PRO A 64 -44.72 22.40 -0.51
C PRO A 64 -43.30 21.88 -0.79
N LYS A 65 -42.87 21.87 -2.04
CA LYS A 65 -41.45 21.66 -2.38
C LYS A 65 -40.65 22.80 -1.75
N SER A 66 -39.52 22.49 -1.09
CA SER A 66 -38.59 23.51 -0.61
C SER A 66 -38.22 24.44 -1.77
N PRO A 67 -37.91 25.73 -1.52
CA PRO A 67 -37.48 26.63 -2.58
C PRO A 67 -36.25 26.04 -3.28
N ASP A 68 -36.30 25.96 -4.62
CA ASP A 68 -35.14 25.61 -5.44
C ASP A 68 -34.02 26.61 -5.10
N ILE A 69 -32.96 26.13 -4.44
CA ILE A 69 -31.74 26.91 -4.25
C ILE A 69 -31.13 27.04 -5.65
N GLY A 70 -31.46 28.14 -6.32
CA GLY A 70 -30.93 28.49 -7.62
C GLY A 70 -29.41 28.46 -7.57
N ALA A 71 -28.81 27.74 -8.52
CA ALA A 71 -27.41 27.86 -8.83
C ALA A 71 -27.09 29.32 -9.18
N GLU A 72 -26.27 29.98 -8.37
CA GLU A 72 -25.69 31.28 -8.70
C GLU A 72 -24.49 31.09 -9.66
N ASP A 73 -24.41 31.99 -10.63
CA ASP A 73 -23.48 32.00 -11.77
C ASP A 73 -21.98 31.94 -11.41
N PRO A 74 -21.14 31.31 -12.27
CA PRO A 74 -19.70 31.24 -12.11
C PRO A 74 -19.03 32.40 -12.85
N GLU A 75 -18.96 33.59 -12.27
CA GLU A 75 -18.16 34.65 -12.87
C GLU A 75 -17.68 35.69 -11.84
N GLN A 76 -16.44 35.53 -11.37
CA GLN A 76 -15.48 36.64 -11.27
C GLN A 76 -14.05 36.21 -10.97
N ARG A 77 -13.17 36.73 -11.83
CA ARG A 77 -11.71 36.61 -11.95
C ARG A 77 -10.95 37.04 -10.69
N ALA A 78 -9.83 36.38 -10.42
CA ALA A 78 -8.57 37.08 -10.12
C ALA A 78 -7.34 36.24 -10.47
N SER A 79 -6.45 36.87 -11.22
CA SER A 79 -5.16 36.41 -11.73
C SER A 79 -4.20 35.88 -10.65
N ALA A 80 -3.74 34.64 -10.80
CA ALA A 80 -2.54 34.16 -10.13
C ALA A 80 -1.29 34.50 -10.98
N PRO A 81 -0.23 35.10 -10.40
CA PRO A 81 1.02 35.32 -11.12
C PRO A 81 1.68 33.98 -11.45
N TYR A 82 2.09 33.81 -12.71
CA TYR A 82 3.03 32.78 -13.13
C TYR A 82 4.29 32.86 -12.25
N PHE A 83 4.42 31.95 -11.28
CA PHE A 83 5.65 31.80 -10.51
C PHE A 83 6.66 31.04 -11.38
N GLY A 84 7.47 31.79 -12.10
CA GLY A 84 8.58 31.29 -12.88
C GLY A 84 9.68 30.69 -11.99
N ALA A 85 10.21 29.57 -12.47
CA ALA A 85 11.55 29.06 -12.17
C ALA A 85 11.88 28.70 -10.71
N SER A 86 11.31 27.60 -10.21
CA SER A 86 12.00 26.75 -9.24
C SER A 86 12.35 25.41 -9.88
N ARG A 87 13.34 25.46 -10.79
CA ARG A 87 13.93 24.26 -11.40
C ARG A 87 15.44 24.31 -11.27
N TYR A 88 15.92 24.48 -10.04
CA TYR A 88 17.31 24.26 -9.67
C TYR A 88 17.31 23.27 -8.51
N PHE A 89 17.50 22.00 -8.87
CA PHE A 89 17.98 20.89 -8.06
C PHE A 89 18.20 21.24 -6.57
N SER A 90 17.21 20.94 -5.73
CA SER A 90 17.46 20.90 -4.29
C SER A 90 18.49 19.80 -4.03
N GLY A 91 19.65 20.13 -3.47
CA GLY A 91 20.69 19.14 -3.12
C GLY A 91 20.16 18.02 -2.21
N GLU A 92 19.06 18.28 -1.51
CA GLU A 92 18.27 17.31 -0.76
C GLU A 92 17.77 16.14 -1.62
N THR A 93 17.30 16.38 -2.84
CA THR A 93 16.82 15.29 -3.72
C THR A 93 17.96 14.42 -4.22
N ILE A 94 19.08 15.02 -4.62
CA ILE A 94 20.26 14.28 -5.09
C ILE A 94 20.86 13.43 -3.95
N THR A 95 20.96 13.98 -2.74
CA THR A 95 21.47 13.26 -1.57
C THR A 95 20.50 12.16 -1.11
N ALA A 96 19.18 12.41 -1.12
CA ALA A 96 18.17 11.38 -0.84
C ALA A 96 18.24 10.22 -1.85
N ILE A 97 18.43 10.53 -3.14
CA ILE A 97 18.60 9.50 -4.19
C ILE A 97 19.89 8.70 -3.96
N ALA A 98 21.00 9.36 -3.67
CA ALA A 98 22.29 8.68 -3.44
C ALA A 98 22.24 7.75 -2.20
N THR A 99 21.61 8.19 -1.11
CA THR A 99 21.45 7.39 0.11
C THR A 99 20.52 6.18 -0.12
N LEU A 100 19.42 6.36 -0.85
CA LEU A 100 18.54 5.26 -1.24
C LEU A 100 19.28 4.22 -2.09
N ILE A 101 20.04 4.66 -3.10
CA ILE A 101 20.84 3.76 -3.95
C ILE A 101 21.84 2.98 -3.09
N HIS A 102 22.52 3.63 -2.15
CA HIS A 102 23.46 2.96 -1.26
C HIS A 102 22.76 1.91 -0.38
N MET A 103 21.59 2.24 0.19
CA MET A 103 20.80 1.32 0.99
C MET A 103 20.36 0.09 0.20
N LEU A 104 19.81 0.29 -1.01
CA LEU A 104 19.36 -0.79 -1.88
C LEU A 104 20.53 -1.67 -2.34
N LYS A 105 21.68 -1.06 -2.71
CA LYS A 105 22.90 -1.81 -3.02
C LYS A 105 23.33 -2.68 -1.84
N ASN A 106 23.35 -2.12 -0.62
CA ASN A 106 23.71 -2.87 0.58
C ASN A 106 22.74 -4.04 0.85
N GLN A 107 21.43 -3.83 0.65
CA GLN A 107 20.46 -4.92 0.76
C GLN A 107 20.80 -6.04 -0.22
N ILE A 108 21.01 -5.74 -1.50
CA ILE A 108 21.35 -6.73 -2.53
C ILE A 108 22.64 -7.49 -2.17
N GLN A 109 23.66 -6.80 -1.66
CA GLN A 109 24.91 -7.46 -1.25
C GLN A 109 24.71 -8.42 -0.09
N ARG A 110 23.93 -8.03 0.93
CA ARG A 110 23.59 -8.92 2.06
C ARG A 110 22.84 -10.16 1.60
N TRP A 111 21.90 -10.01 0.66
CA TRP A 111 21.17 -11.14 0.07
C TRP A 111 22.10 -12.08 -0.69
N LYS A 112 23.05 -11.56 -1.47
CA LYS A 112 24.05 -12.38 -2.17
C LYS A 112 24.93 -13.16 -1.21
N GLN A 113 25.42 -12.51 -0.15
CA GLN A 113 26.21 -13.17 0.88
C GLN A 113 25.41 -14.28 1.57
N ALA A 114 24.17 -13.98 1.98
CA ALA A 114 23.31 -14.94 2.64
C ALA A 114 23.02 -16.18 1.76
N ILE A 115 22.87 -15.98 0.45
CA ILE A 115 22.69 -17.09 -0.50
C ILE A 115 23.94 -17.96 -0.55
N GLU A 116 25.13 -17.35 -0.59
CA GLU A 116 26.38 -18.11 -0.65
C GLU A 116 26.65 -18.86 0.67
N ASP A 117 26.40 -18.22 1.80
CA ASP A 117 26.46 -18.86 3.13
C ASP A 117 25.49 -20.05 3.24
N ILE A 118 24.32 -19.99 2.60
CA ILE A 118 23.36 -21.11 2.55
C ILE A 118 23.90 -22.25 1.68
N LYS A 119 24.48 -21.94 0.51
CA LYS A 119 25.07 -22.96 -0.37
C LYS A 119 26.23 -23.69 0.29
N GLN A 120 27.15 -22.94 0.90
CA GLN A 120 28.31 -23.51 1.59
C GLN A 120 27.85 -24.46 2.71
N ARG A 121 26.93 -24.03 3.57
CA ARG A 121 26.39 -24.88 4.63
C ARG A 121 25.69 -26.13 4.10
N ARG A 122 25.03 -26.03 2.95
CA ARG A 122 24.42 -27.19 2.28
C ARG A 122 25.48 -28.18 1.79
N GLU A 123 26.56 -27.69 1.18
CA GLU A 123 27.67 -28.55 0.71
C GLU A 123 28.37 -29.25 1.87
N GLU A 124 28.68 -28.51 2.96
CA GLU A 124 29.25 -29.08 4.18
C GLU A 124 28.35 -30.18 4.76
N ALA A 125 27.03 -29.92 4.87
CA ALA A 125 26.08 -30.92 5.33
C ALA A 125 26.04 -32.15 4.39
N GLN A 126 26.05 -31.95 3.07
CA GLN A 126 26.10 -33.05 2.10
C GLN A 126 27.38 -33.88 2.23
N LYS A 127 28.52 -33.23 2.46
CA LYS A 127 29.79 -33.92 2.69
C LYS A 127 29.74 -34.78 3.96
N LEU A 128 29.27 -34.22 5.07
CA LEU A 128 29.13 -34.96 6.34
C LEU A 128 28.19 -36.15 6.22
N LEU A 129 27.08 -36.01 5.48
CA LEU A 129 26.17 -37.12 5.19
C LEU A 129 26.85 -38.21 4.35
N GLY A 130 27.62 -37.82 3.32
CA GLY A 130 28.39 -38.76 2.50
C GLY A 130 29.47 -39.51 3.29
N GLU A 131 30.23 -38.80 4.13
CA GLU A 131 31.23 -39.39 5.03
C GLU A 131 30.58 -40.39 6.01
N SER A 132 29.44 -40.02 6.61
CA SER A 132 28.70 -40.89 7.52
C SER A 132 28.17 -42.15 6.81
N LEU A 133 27.69 -42.03 5.57
CA LEU A 133 27.23 -43.17 4.78
C LEU A 133 28.37 -44.16 4.49
N LEU A 134 29.56 -43.67 4.13
CA LEU A 134 30.74 -44.51 3.90
C LEU A 134 31.19 -45.29 5.15
N ILE A 135 31.05 -44.68 6.34
CA ILE A 135 31.35 -45.34 7.62
C ILE A 135 30.35 -46.49 7.86
N LEU A 136 29.07 -46.28 7.54
CA LEU A 136 28.01 -47.27 7.73
C LEU A 136 28.07 -48.43 6.72
N ASP A 137 28.50 -48.18 5.47
CA ASP A 137 28.61 -49.20 4.41
C ASP A 137 29.84 -50.13 4.58
N GLY A 138 30.65 -49.95 5.63
CA GLY A 138 31.52 -51.01 6.13
C GLY A 138 32.93 -51.09 5.55
N ASN A 139 33.62 -49.96 5.33
CA ASN A 139 35.08 -49.95 5.11
C ASN A 139 35.80 -49.27 6.29
N GLN A 140 35.95 -49.99 7.40
CA GLN A 140 36.82 -49.58 8.52
C GLN A 140 38.29 -49.57 8.04
N PRO A 141 39.01 -48.44 7.98
CA PRO A 141 40.46 -48.50 8.00
C PRO A 141 40.84 -49.04 9.38
N SER A 142 41.39 -50.26 9.39
CA SER A 142 41.94 -50.90 10.59
C SER A 142 42.79 -49.89 11.38
N LEU A 143 42.38 -49.60 12.62
CA LEU A 143 43.21 -48.90 13.59
C LEU A 143 44.59 -49.58 13.65
N PRO A 144 45.72 -48.85 13.53
CA PRO A 144 47.01 -49.44 13.78
C PRO A 144 47.08 -49.79 15.27
N ALA A 145 47.40 -51.05 15.57
CA ALA A 145 47.66 -51.50 16.93
C ALA A 145 48.98 -50.90 17.42
N MET A 146 48.89 -50.26 18.59
CA MET A 146 49.94 -49.88 19.56
C MET A 146 51.25 -49.26 19.03
#